data_AF-A0A524M3E3-F1
#
_entry.id   AF-A0A524M3E3-F1
#
_cell.length_a   1.000
_cell.length_b   1.000
_cell.length_c   1.000
_cell.angle_alpha   90.00
_cell.angle_beta   90.00
_cell.angle_gamma   90.00
#
_symmetry.space_group_name_H-M   'P 1'
#
loop_
_entity.id
_entity.type
_entity.pdbx_description
1 polymer ?
#
loop_
_entity_poly.entity_id
_entity_poly.type
_entity_poly.pdbx_seq_one_letter_code
_entity_poly.pdbx_strand_id
1 'polypeptide(L)'
;MMIFEKIHTVPTSDELTNKAFKRAARAMSGKTIEGRDSRLRANESMVLTAANIFTDNLANIVRRFPSFEQLPTFYYELTDVLVGIEK
;
A
#
# COMPACT_ATOMS: atom_id res chain seq x y z
N MET A 1 1.32 -25.96 -3.24
CA MET A 1 1.22 -24.72 -2.44
C MET A 1 -0.07 -24.02 -2.86
N MET A 2 -0.96 -23.69 -1.92
CA MET A 2 -2.26 -23.12 -2.27
C MET A 2 -2.11 -21.65 -2.70
N ILE A 3 -2.81 -21.31 -3.79
CA ILE A 3 -2.63 -20.08 -4.58
C ILE A 3 -3.02 -18.81 -3.79
N PHE A 4 -4.03 -18.90 -2.93
CA PHE A 4 -4.63 -17.73 -2.25
C PHE A 4 -4.16 -17.55 -0.80
N GLU A 5 -3.53 -18.54 -0.17
CA GLU A 5 -3.09 -18.47 1.24
C GLU A 5 -2.04 -17.40 1.51
N LYS A 6 -1.36 -16.90 0.47
CA LYS A 6 -0.33 -15.86 0.58
C LYS A 6 -0.91 -14.43 0.60
N ILE A 7 -2.21 -14.29 0.40
CA ILE A 7 -2.89 -12.99 0.42
C ILE A 7 -3.11 -12.60 1.87
N HIS A 8 -2.45 -11.54 2.31
CA HIS A 8 -2.69 -10.97 3.63
C HIS A 8 -3.88 -10.01 3.60
N THR A 9 -4.39 -9.67 4.78
CA THR A 9 -5.41 -8.64 4.95
C THR A 9 -5.01 -7.34 4.24
N VAL A 10 -5.90 -6.88 3.35
CA VAL A 10 -5.77 -5.58 2.68
C VAL A 10 -6.29 -4.50 3.64
N PRO A 11 -5.49 -3.46 3.95
CA PRO A 11 -5.95 -2.37 4.79
C PRO A 11 -7.07 -1.58 4.10
N THR A 12 -7.99 -1.07 4.91
CA THR A 12 -8.98 -0.08 4.46
C THR A 12 -8.30 1.23 4.03
N SER A 13 -9.04 2.08 3.32
CA SER A 13 -8.58 3.43 2.95
C SER A 13 -8.10 4.22 4.17
N ASP A 14 -8.87 4.14 5.26
CA ASP A 14 -8.62 4.91 6.48
C ASP A 14 -7.40 4.39 7.23
N GLU A 15 -7.22 3.08 7.31
CA GLU A 15 -6.02 2.48 7.91
C GLU A 15 -4.76 2.85 7.14
N LEU A 16 -4.79 2.77 5.81
CA LEU A 16 -3.64 3.13 4.98
C LEU A 16 -3.33 4.64 5.08
N THR A 17 -4.36 5.49 5.02
CA THR A 17 -4.22 6.95 5.14
C THR A 17 -3.66 7.33 6.52
N ASN A 18 -4.23 6.77 7.59
CA ASN A 18 -3.76 7.00 8.94
C ASN A 18 -2.32 6.53 9.13
N LYS A 19 -1.95 5.37 8.56
CA LYS A 19 -0.57 4.85 8.61
C LYS A 19 0.41 5.80 7.90
N ALA A 20 0.07 6.25 6.68
CA ALA A 20 0.89 7.16 5.91
C ALA A 20 1.10 8.49 6.64
N PHE A 21 0.02 9.12 7.09
CA PHE A 21 0.10 10.44 7.73
C PHE A 21 0.73 10.40 9.11
N LYS A 22 0.49 9.36 9.93
CA LYS A 22 1.17 9.20 11.23
C LYS A 22 2.68 9.08 11.05
N ARG A 23 3.16 8.34 10.05
CA ARG A 23 4.59 8.20 9.77
C ARG A 23 5.17 9.48 9.18
N ALA A 24 4.45 10.14 8.29
CA ALA A 24 4.83 11.44 7.73
C ALA A 24 4.99 12.51 8.83
N ALA A 25 4.02 12.60 9.75
CA ALA A 25 4.08 13.52 10.89
C ALA A 25 5.30 13.23 11.80
N ARG A 26 5.60 11.95 12.05
CA ARG A 26 6.81 11.54 12.79
C ARG A 26 8.11 11.91 12.07
N ALA A 27 8.14 11.81 10.74
CA ALA A 27 9.31 12.19 9.94
C ALA A 27 9.61 13.70 10.05
N MET A 28 8.56 14.53 10.20
CA MET A 28 8.71 15.96 10.48
C MET A 28 9.09 16.22 11.94
N SER A 29 8.43 15.58 12.91
CA SER A 29 8.62 15.87 14.34
C SER A 29 10.04 15.61 14.84
N GLY A 30 10.80 14.74 14.16
CA GLY A 30 12.20 14.47 14.47
C GLY A 30 13.21 15.49 13.92
N LYS A 31 12.77 16.54 13.22
CA LYS A 31 13.65 17.53 12.58
C LYS A 31 13.72 18.84 13.36
N THR A 32 14.92 19.39 13.52
CA THR A 32 15.13 20.74 14.05
C THR A 32 14.76 21.79 12.99
N ILE A 33 13.94 22.78 13.36
CA ILE A 33 13.47 23.83 12.46
C ILE A 33 14.01 25.18 12.93
N GLU A 34 15.08 25.64 12.30
CA GLU A 34 15.78 26.90 12.63
C GLU A 34 15.49 28.04 11.64
N GLY A 35 14.64 27.81 10.64
CA GLY A 35 14.31 28.82 9.63
C GLY A 35 13.43 28.30 8.50
N ARG A 36 13.28 29.11 7.46
CA ARG A 36 12.44 28.78 6.29
C ARG A 36 12.96 27.56 5.53
N ASP A 37 14.26 27.48 5.28
CA ASP A 37 14.87 26.40 4.50
C ASP A 37 14.74 25.03 5.21
N SER A 38 15.07 24.98 6.50
CA SER A 38 14.90 23.76 7.31
C SER A 38 13.44 23.33 7.42
N ARG A 39 12.50 24.28 7.49
CA ARG A 39 11.05 23.99 7.44
C ARG A 39 10.63 23.40 6.08
N LEU A 40 11.12 23.94 4.97
CA LEU A 40 10.82 23.41 3.63
C LEU A 40 11.32 21.98 3.49
N ARG A 41 12.56 21.68 3.90
CA ARG A 41 13.11 20.31 3.91
C ARG A 41 12.37 19.36 4.85
N ALA A 42 11.79 19.88 5.93
CA ALA A 42 10.95 19.09 6.83
C ALA A 42 9.60 18.73 6.18
N ASN A 43 8.95 19.70 5.53
CA ASN A 43 7.72 19.49 4.78
C ASN A 43 7.91 18.52 3.61
N GLU A 44 8.98 18.69 2.84
CA GLU A 44 9.33 17.78 1.74
C GLU A 44 9.48 16.34 2.22
N SER A 45 10.19 16.14 3.33
CA SER A 45 10.35 14.82 3.95
C SER A 45 9.04 14.20 4.40
N MET A 46 8.10 15.02 4.89
CA MET A 46 6.76 14.55 5.25
C MET A 46 6.02 14.05 4.00
N VAL A 47 6.01 14.83 2.92
CA VAL A 47 5.35 14.47 1.65
C VAL A 47 5.95 13.19 1.07
N LEU A 48 7.29 13.11 0.98
CA LEU A 48 7.99 11.93 0.47
C LEU A 48 7.72 10.68 1.33
N THR A 49 7.66 10.82 2.65
CA THR A 49 7.35 9.70 3.55
C THR A 49 5.93 9.18 3.32
N ALA A 50 4.94 10.07 3.19
CA ALA A 50 3.57 9.67 2.90
C ALA A 50 3.48 8.96 1.54
N ALA A 51 4.08 9.56 0.50
CA ALA A 51 4.11 8.99 -0.84
C ALA A 51 4.70 7.57 -0.86
N ASN A 52 5.88 7.39 -0.25
CA ASN A 52 6.53 6.08 -0.18
C ASN A 52 5.66 5.03 0.53
N ILE A 53 4.97 5.41 1.61
CA ILE A 53 4.09 4.47 2.32
C ILE A 53 2.92 4.04 1.43
N PHE A 54 2.30 4.97 0.71
CA PHE A 54 1.23 4.63 -0.23
C PHE A 54 1.74 3.73 -1.34
N THR A 55 2.82 4.11 -2.03
CA THR A 55 3.36 3.33 -3.16
C THR A 55 3.77 1.93 -2.72
N ASP A 56 4.47 1.80 -1.59
CA ASP A 56 4.95 0.50 -1.11
C ASP A 56 3.81 -0.40 -0.66
N ASN A 57 2.80 0.13 0.04
CA ASN A 57 1.68 -0.69 0.50
C ASN A 57 0.81 -1.14 -0.67
N LEU A 58 0.45 -0.22 -1.58
CA LEU A 58 -0.39 -0.53 -2.73
C LEU A 58 0.31 -1.50 -3.70
N ALA A 59 1.59 -1.27 -4.01
CA ALA A 59 2.37 -2.20 -4.84
C ALA A 59 2.47 -3.59 -4.19
N ASN A 60 2.68 -3.67 -2.87
CA ASN A 60 2.72 -4.95 -2.16
C ASN A 60 1.37 -5.67 -2.15
N ILE A 61 0.24 -4.94 -2.10
CA ILE A 61 -1.10 -5.53 -2.23
C ILE A 61 -1.19 -6.21 -3.60
N VAL A 62 -0.96 -5.46 -4.69
CA VAL A 62 -1.04 -6.01 -6.06
C VAL A 62 -0.13 -7.23 -6.25
N ARG A 63 1.13 -7.16 -5.79
CA ARG A 63 2.10 -8.26 -5.94
C ARG A 63 1.73 -9.56 -5.22
N ARG A 64 0.83 -9.52 -4.24
CA ARG A 64 0.42 -10.70 -3.47
C ARG A 64 -0.76 -11.43 -4.08
N PHE A 65 -1.57 -10.77 -4.89
CA PHE A 65 -2.66 -11.43 -5.59
C PHE A 65 -2.10 -12.21 -6.79
N PRO A 66 -2.63 -13.41 -7.06
CA PRO A 66 -2.27 -14.16 -8.25
C PRO A 66 -2.78 -13.41 -9.51
N SER A 67 -2.05 -13.52 -10.61
CA SER A 67 -2.60 -13.15 -11.90
C SER A 67 -3.64 -14.18 -12.32
N PHE A 68 -4.88 -13.76 -12.55
CA PHE A 68 -5.97 -14.68 -12.94
C PHE A 68 -5.68 -15.41 -14.24
N GLU A 69 -5.04 -14.75 -15.21
CA GLU A 69 -4.62 -15.35 -16.49
C GLU A 69 -3.62 -16.51 -16.33
N GLN A 70 -2.93 -16.57 -15.19
CA GLN A 70 -1.93 -17.60 -14.89
C GLN A 70 -2.48 -18.72 -13.99
N LEU A 71 -3.76 -18.65 -13.62
CA LEU A 71 -4.40 -19.68 -12.83
C LEU A 71 -4.73 -20.91 -13.68
N PRO A 72 -4.55 -22.14 -13.16
CA PRO A 72 -5.12 -23.33 -13.77
C PRO A 72 -6.65 -23.18 -13.91
N THR A 73 -7.22 -23.70 -15.00
CA THR A 73 -8.64 -23.54 -15.36
C THR A 73 -9.60 -23.78 -14.20
N PHE A 74 -9.40 -24.85 -13.43
CA PHE A 74 -10.23 -25.15 -12.26
C PHE A 74 -10.25 -24.01 -11.23
N TYR A 75 -9.08 -23.44 -10.90
CA TYR A 75 -8.99 -22.35 -9.93
C TYR A 75 -9.49 -21.03 -10.51
N TYR A 76 -9.30 -20.79 -11.81
CA TYR A 76 -9.85 -19.63 -12.49
C TYR A 76 -11.39 -19.64 -12.42
N GLU A 77 -12.03 -20.72 -12.88
CA GLU A 77 -13.49 -20.86 -12.88
C GLU A 77 -14.07 -20.78 -11.47
N LEU A 78 -13.41 -21.42 -10.48
CA LEU A 78 -13.82 -21.31 -9.09
C LEU A 78 -13.73 -19.87 -8.57
N THR A 79 -12.68 -19.14 -8.96
CA THR A 79 -12.50 -17.73 -8.56
C THR A 79 -13.58 -16.86 -9.19
N ASP A 80 -13.87 -17.05 -10.48
CA ASP A 80 -14.93 -16.34 -11.20
C ASP A 80 -16.30 -16.55 -10.52
N VAL A 81 -16.63 -17.78 -10.13
CA VAL A 81 -17.87 -18.09 -9.41
C VAL A 81 -17.94 -17.39 -8.04
N LEU A 82 -16.83 -17.29 -7.31
CA LEU A 82 -16.83 -16.78 -5.93
C LEU A 82 -16.80 -15.25 -5.83
N VAL A 83 -16.01 -14.58 -6.69
CA VAL A 83 -15.77 -13.14 -6.58
C VAL A 83 -16.14 -12.35 -7.84
N GLY A 84 -16.45 -13.03 -8.94
CA GLY A 84 -16.74 -12.41 -10.23
C GLY A 84 -15.47 -11.84 -10.87
N ILE A 85 -15.02 -12.44 -11.97
CA ILE A 85 -13.96 -11.87 -12.79
C ILE A 85 -14.66 -11.12 -13.94
N GLU A 86 -14.68 -9.78 -13.85
CA GLU A 86 -15.12 -8.95 -14.97
C GLU A 86 -14.20 -9.19 -16.17
N LYS A 87 -14.81 -9.44 -17.33
CA LYS A 87 -14.13 -9.72 -18.59
C LYS A 87 -13.77 -8.44 -19.34
#